data_AF-A0A401FPU9-F1
#
_entry.id   AF-A0A401FPU9-F1
#
_cell.length_a   1.000
_cell.length_b   1.000
_cell.length_c   1.000
_cell.angle_alpha   90.00
_cell.angle_beta   90.00
_cell.angle_gamma   90.00
#
_symmetry.space_group_name_H-M   'P 1'
#
loop_
_entity.id
_entity.type
_entity.pdbx_description
1 polymer ?
#
loop_
_entity_poly.entity_id
_entity_poly.type
_entity_poly.pdbx_seq_one_letter_code
_entity_poly.pdbx_strand_id
1 'polypeptide(L)'
;MRAILSGVHQKKNSQVLEFELLDVVSSLENSYILFVEKNSRASIMHPINKILSHNIIRIAINAQDFHFDNTDQTEFEWQIYFVTNSNSTKEVIQVESEYLSDRHQLELTSYYQFNSDPVGMANFNIRTKQSNDQFMINSVNLTPENLEITGYNKINGTNIKNQRVILKSEGSNTKLDFKITDKLFAGMFTVSIPLTDIPQNSACQLYINYELDDQTIEQRMISVKSLAGQVTDVSLPGQREVMLEKRFDNSIIVREFPGASLGQKLLQPAVKLIM
;
A
#
# COMPACT_ATOMS: atom_id res chain seq x y z
N MET A 1 5.27 7.88 31.82
CA MET A 1 4.15 7.60 30.90
C MET A 1 4.71 7.35 29.50
N ARG A 2 4.14 6.41 28.76
CA ARG A 2 4.45 6.13 27.35
C ARG A 2 3.16 6.14 26.53
N ALA A 3 3.26 6.44 25.24
CA ALA A 3 2.15 6.42 24.30
C ALA A 3 2.57 5.64 23.06
N ILE A 4 1.78 4.65 22.66
CA ILE A 4 2.10 3.73 21.56
C ILE A 4 0.97 3.78 20.55
N LEU A 5 1.26 4.04 19.27
CA LEU A 5 0.32 3.84 18.17
C LEU A 5 0.17 2.33 17.92
N SER A 6 -0.91 1.75 18.47
CA SER A 6 -1.18 0.31 18.46
C SER A 6 -2.02 -0.11 17.25
N GLY A 7 -2.78 0.81 16.63
CA GLY A 7 -3.62 0.47 15.49
C GLY A 7 -4.13 1.67 14.69
N VAL A 8 -4.37 1.43 13.40
CA VAL A 8 -5.07 2.38 12.52
C VAL A 8 -6.19 1.66 11.79
N HIS A 9 -7.38 2.23 11.84
CA HIS A 9 -8.58 1.68 11.22
C HIS A 9 -9.21 2.66 10.23
N GLN A 10 -9.39 2.23 8.98
CA GLN A 10 -10.09 3.03 7.97
C GLN A 10 -11.59 3.06 8.26
N LYS A 11 -12.17 4.25 8.38
CA LYS A 11 -13.61 4.46 8.52
C LYS A 11 -14.08 5.56 7.56
N LYS A 12 -14.66 5.16 6.42
CA LYS A 12 -14.99 6.07 5.31
C LYS A 12 -13.74 6.90 4.96
N ASN A 13 -13.85 8.23 4.91
CA ASN A 13 -12.79 9.17 4.55
C ASN A 13 -11.96 9.61 5.77
N SER A 14 -11.95 8.80 6.83
CA SER A 14 -11.21 9.08 8.07
C SER A 14 -10.42 7.86 8.52
N GLN A 15 -9.32 8.12 9.20
CA GLN A 15 -8.48 7.14 9.86
C GLN A 15 -8.72 7.26 11.37
N VAL A 16 -9.12 6.18 12.01
CA VAL A 16 -9.23 6.10 13.46
C VAL A 16 -7.92 5.53 13.98
N LEU A 17 -7.13 6.38 14.63
CA LEU A 17 -5.86 6.00 15.26
C LEU A 17 -6.15 5.58 16.69
N GLU A 18 -5.62 4.44 17.08
CA GLU A 18 -5.69 3.89 18.42
C GLU A 18 -4.32 4.00 19.08
N PHE A 19 -4.31 4.53 20.31
CA PHE A 19 -3.10 4.63 21.11
C PHE A 19 -3.29 3.93 22.44
N GLU A 20 -2.30 3.14 22.82
CA GLU A 20 -2.17 2.54 24.14
C GLU A 20 -1.30 3.43 25.02
N LEU A 21 -1.79 3.76 26.21
CA LEU A 21 -1.05 4.56 27.19
C LEU A 21 -0.59 3.70 28.36
N LEU A 22 0.72 3.71 28.62
CA LEU A 22 1.36 2.98 29.72
C LEU A 22 1.85 3.94 30.81
N ASP A 23 1.86 3.45 32.05
CA ASP A 23 2.30 4.20 33.24
C ASP A 23 1.59 5.55 33.37
N VAL A 24 0.26 5.53 33.21
CA VAL A 24 -0.59 6.72 33.34
C VAL A 24 -0.75 7.08 34.81
N VAL A 25 -0.08 8.14 35.23
CA VAL A 25 -0.04 8.61 36.63
C VAL A 25 -0.83 9.91 36.87
N SER A 26 -1.35 10.52 35.81
CA SER A 26 -1.99 11.85 35.84
C SER A 26 -3.34 11.85 35.14
N SER A 27 -4.14 12.89 35.44
CA SER A 27 -5.40 13.13 34.72
C SER A 27 -5.10 13.39 33.24
N LEU A 28 -5.92 12.78 32.37
CA LEU A 28 -5.89 13.00 30.92
C LEU A 28 -6.84 14.13 30.48
N GLU A 29 -7.36 14.89 31.43
CA GLU A 29 -8.19 16.07 31.18
C GLU A 29 -7.41 17.09 30.35
N ASN A 30 -7.98 17.52 29.22
CA ASN A 30 -7.38 18.40 28.22
C ASN A 30 -6.15 17.83 27.48
N SER A 31 -5.88 16.52 27.57
CA SER A 31 -4.83 15.89 26.76
C SER A 31 -5.21 15.87 25.28
N TYR A 32 -4.19 15.91 24.42
CA TYR A 32 -4.36 15.90 22.97
C TYR A 32 -3.22 15.16 22.27
N ILE A 33 -3.49 14.74 21.03
CA ILE A 33 -2.45 14.31 20.10
C ILE A 33 -2.03 15.52 19.28
N LEU A 34 -0.73 15.74 19.18
CA LEU A 34 -0.11 16.78 18.39
C LEU A 34 0.69 16.14 17.26
N PHE A 35 0.38 16.52 16.04
CA PHE A 35 1.19 16.21 14.87
C PHE A 35 2.05 17.42 14.54
N VAL A 36 3.33 17.19 14.26
CA VAL A 36 4.28 18.25 13.87
C VAL A 36 4.96 17.83 12.57
N GLU A 37 4.79 18.63 11.52
CA GLU A 37 5.41 18.39 10.23
C GLU A 37 6.88 18.84 10.26
N LYS A 38 7.77 17.96 9.84
CA LYS A 38 9.22 18.10 10.03
C LYS A 38 9.83 19.30 9.30
N ASN A 39 9.35 19.61 8.10
CA ASN A 39 10.00 20.59 7.23
C ASN A 39 9.41 22.00 7.40
N SER A 40 8.08 22.09 7.38
CA SER A 40 7.32 23.34 7.48
C SER A 40 7.06 23.77 8.93
N ARG A 41 7.18 22.85 9.90
CA ARG A 41 6.78 23.03 11.29
C ARG A 41 5.28 23.35 11.45
N ALA A 42 4.47 23.03 10.44
CA ALA A 42 3.03 23.00 10.58
C ALA A 42 2.66 22.04 11.73
N SER A 43 1.60 22.36 12.46
CA SER A 43 1.13 21.51 13.54
C SER A 43 -0.38 21.37 13.51
N ILE A 44 -0.85 20.16 13.81
CA ILE A 44 -2.26 19.81 13.87
C ILE A 44 -2.53 19.18 15.22
N MET A 45 -3.53 19.68 15.93
CA MET A 45 -3.90 19.23 17.26
C MET A 45 -5.25 18.51 17.21
N HIS A 46 -5.31 17.30 17.76
CA HIS A 46 -6.54 16.55 17.93
C HIS A 46 -6.84 16.32 19.42
N PRO A 47 -7.92 16.90 19.96
CA PRO A 47 -8.31 16.68 21.35
C PRO A 47 -8.73 15.23 21.58
N ILE A 48 -8.40 14.69 22.76
CA ILE A 48 -8.82 13.35 23.14
C ILE A 48 -10.21 13.43 23.77
N ASN A 49 -11.22 13.16 22.95
CA ASN A 49 -12.62 13.26 23.39
C ASN A 49 -13.15 11.96 24.00
N LYS A 50 -12.42 10.85 23.88
CA LYS A 50 -12.85 9.54 24.38
C LYS A 50 -11.66 8.69 24.83
N ILE A 51 -11.68 8.33 26.10
CA ILE A 51 -10.79 7.33 26.69
C ILE A 51 -11.63 6.05 26.83
N LEU A 52 -11.14 4.96 26.26
CA LEU A 52 -11.74 3.64 26.37
C LEU A 52 -11.21 2.94 27.63
N SER A 53 -11.75 1.77 27.96
CA SER A 53 -11.20 0.92 29.02
C SER A 53 -9.72 0.58 28.72
N HIS A 54 -8.93 0.37 29.78
CA HIS A 54 -7.50 0.01 29.70
C HIS A 54 -6.58 1.09 29.11
N ASN A 55 -6.86 2.37 29.37
CA ASN A 55 -6.01 3.51 28.94
C ASN A 55 -5.80 3.59 27.42
N ILE A 56 -6.74 3.04 26.64
CA ILE A 56 -6.75 3.17 25.19
C ILE A 56 -7.44 4.48 24.82
N ILE A 57 -6.82 5.28 23.98
CA ILE A 57 -7.41 6.49 23.39
C ILE A 57 -7.58 6.31 21.90
N ARG A 58 -8.60 6.96 21.34
CA ARG A 58 -8.80 6.99 19.88
C ARG A 58 -9.06 8.41 19.42
N ILE A 59 -8.38 8.80 18.34
CA ILE A 59 -8.71 10.01 17.59
C ILE A 59 -9.09 9.62 16.16
N ALA A 60 -9.97 10.41 15.55
CA ALA A 60 -10.26 10.32 14.14
C ALA A 60 -9.57 11.48 13.43
N ILE A 61 -8.81 11.16 12.38
CA ILE A 61 -8.18 12.15 11.51
C ILE A 61 -8.68 11.96 10.08
N ASN A 62 -8.54 12.99 9.26
CA ASN A 62 -8.66 12.89 7.82
C ASN A 62 -7.28 13.11 7.22
N ALA A 63 -6.73 12.11 6.53
CA ALA A 63 -5.41 12.20 5.89
C ALA A 63 -5.29 13.38 4.91
N GLN A 64 -6.39 13.87 4.34
CA GLN A 64 -6.36 15.05 3.46
C GLN A 64 -5.94 16.33 4.19
N ASP A 65 -6.11 16.41 5.51
CA ASP A 65 -5.80 17.61 6.28
C ASP A 65 -4.28 17.76 6.54
N PHE A 66 -3.49 16.75 6.16
CA PHE A 66 -2.05 16.61 6.47
C PHE A 66 -1.14 16.87 5.27
N HIS A 67 -1.69 17.40 4.19
CA HIS A 67 -0.91 18.03 3.12
C HIS A 67 -1.53 19.39 2.82
N PHE A 68 -0.74 20.27 2.23
CA PHE A 68 -1.17 21.61 1.88
C PHE A 68 -0.45 22.04 0.61
N ASP A 69 -1.05 23.01 -0.09
CA ASP A 69 -0.50 23.52 -1.33
C ASP A 69 0.84 24.22 -1.07
N ASN A 70 1.91 23.53 -1.43
CA ASN A 70 3.26 24.04 -1.47
C ASN A 70 3.92 23.53 -2.76
N THR A 71 4.37 24.45 -3.61
CA THR A 71 4.87 24.13 -4.95
C THR A 71 6.08 23.22 -4.91
N ASP A 72 6.93 23.33 -3.89
CA ASP A 72 8.22 22.62 -3.83
C ASP A 72 8.16 21.40 -2.91
N GLN A 73 7.12 21.27 -2.07
CA GLN A 73 6.96 20.13 -1.19
C GLN A 73 6.13 19.03 -1.88
N THR A 74 6.68 17.82 -1.86
CA THR A 74 6.02 16.60 -2.35
C THR A 74 5.92 15.52 -1.29
N GLU A 75 6.60 15.72 -0.16
CA GLU A 75 6.65 14.81 0.97
C GLU A 75 6.37 15.58 2.27
N PHE A 76 5.45 15.05 3.08
CA PHE A 76 5.10 15.56 4.39
C PHE A 76 5.36 14.44 5.40
N GLU A 77 6.22 14.70 6.38
CA GLU A 77 6.57 13.74 7.45
C GLU A 77 6.09 14.33 8.77
N TRP A 78 5.04 13.75 9.33
CA TRP A 78 4.41 14.20 10.57
C TRP A 78 4.84 13.33 11.74
N GLN A 79 5.58 13.92 12.67
CA GLN A 79 5.89 13.33 13.95
C GLN A 79 4.68 13.41 14.87
N ILE A 80 4.41 12.34 15.62
CA ILE A 80 3.22 12.25 16.47
C ILE A 80 3.64 12.36 17.94
N TYR A 81 2.98 13.25 18.67
CA TYR A 81 3.20 13.47 20.09
C TYR A 81 1.89 13.33 20.86
N PHE A 82 1.97 12.73 22.05
CA PHE A 82 0.94 12.79 23.06
C PHE A 82 1.28 13.91 24.03
N VAL A 83 0.33 14.80 24.29
CA VAL A 83 0.52 15.93 25.20
C VAL A 83 -0.48 15.84 26.35
N THR A 84 0.03 15.79 27.58
CA THR A 84 -0.79 16.03 28.77
C THR A 84 -0.80 17.51 29.06
N ASN A 85 -2.00 18.06 29.30
CA ASN A 85 -2.16 19.47 29.60
C ASN A 85 -3.07 19.65 30.81
N SER A 86 -2.62 19.11 31.94
CA SER A 86 -3.32 19.27 33.21
C SER A 86 -2.84 20.52 33.94
N ASN A 87 -3.61 20.97 34.94
CA ASN A 87 -3.25 22.12 35.77
C ASN A 87 -1.94 21.89 36.56
N SER A 88 -1.56 20.63 36.81
CA SER A 88 -0.40 20.25 37.62
C SER A 88 0.81 19.79 36.83
N THR A 89 0.61 19.28 35.61
CA THR A 89 1.68 18.70 34.78
C THR A 89 1.42 18.94 33.30
N LYS A 90 2.49 19.35 32.61
CA LYS A 90 2.56 19.41 31.14
C LYS A 90 3.69 18.52 30.68
N GLU A 91 3.34 17.44 30.00
CA GLU A 91 4.31 16.49 29.44
C GLU A 91 4.06 16.35 27.96
N VAL A 92 5.15 16.31 27.19
CA VAL A 92 5.13 16.03 25.75
C VAL A 92 5.90 14.74 25.55
N ILE A 93 5.22 13.72 25.07
CA ILE A 93 5.77 12.38 24.88
C ILE A 93 5.67 12.08 23.39
N GLN A 94 6.79 11.75 22.75
CA GLN A 94 6.75 11.28 21.37
C GLN A 94 6.12 9.89 21.34
N VAL A 95 5.21 9.67 20.39
CA VAL A 95 4.47 8.41 20.28
C VAL A 95 5.38 7.35 19.66
N GLU A 96 5.44 6.20 20.29
CA GLU A 96 6.10 4.99 19.79
C GLU A 96 5.21 4.27 18.76
N SER A 97 5.79 3.47 17.88
CA SER A 97 5.02 2.73 16.86
C SER A 97 5.11 1.23 17.07
N GLU A 98 3.96 0.58 17.25
CA GLU A 98 3.82 -0.88 17.06
C GLU A 98 3.03 -1.19 15.78
N TYR A 99 2.40 -0.18 15.19
CA TYR A 99 1.69 -0.29 13.93
C TYR A 99 2.56 0.17 12.76
N LEU A 100 2.60 -0.64 11.69
CA LEU A 100 3.17 -0.29 10.39
C LEU A 100 2.10 -0.54 9.33
N SER A 101 1.82 0.47 8.50
CA SER A 101 0.88 0.33 7.40
C SER A 101 1.60 0.08 6.08
N ASP A 102 0.89 -0.55 5.16
CA ASP A 102 1.17 -0.42 3.74
C ASP A 102 0.86 1.01 3.28
N ARG A 103 1.27 1.36 2.05
CA ARG A 103 0.86 2.62 1.45
C ARG A 103 -0.64 2.57 1.14
N HIS A 104 -1.35 3.63 1.46
CA HIS A 104 -2.78 3.78 1.18
C HIS A 104 -3.01 4.94 0.23
N GLN A 105 -3.71 4.69 -0.87
CA GLN A 105 -3.98 5.72 -1.86
C GLN A 105 -4.95 6.76 -1.30
N LEU A 106 -4.51 8.02 -1.31
CA LEU A 106 -5.27 9.18 -0.85
C LEU A 106 -6.02 9.81 -2.02
N GLU A 107 -5.33 10.04 -3.13
CA GLU A 107 -5.90 10.51 -4.40
C GLU A 107 -5.21 9.77 -5.55
N LEU A 108 -5.60 10.08 -6.78
CA LEU A 108 -4.93 9.52 -7.97
C LEU A 108 -3.42 9.82 -7.99
N THR A 109 -3.00 10.91 -7.37
CA THR A 109 -1.63 11.41 -7.36
C THR A 109 -1.01 11.49 -5.96
N SER A 110 -1.61 10.85 -4.96
CA SER A 110 -1.11 10.93 -3.58
C SER A 110 -1.40 9.66 -2.77
N TYR A 111 -0.55 9.40 -1.78
CA TYR A 111 -0.73 8.32 -0.83
C TYR A 111 -0.27 8.75 0.56
N TYR A 112 -0.74 8.01 1.57
CA TYR A 112 -0.23 8.12 2.93
C TYR A 112 0.25 6.79 3.47
N GLN A 113 1.05 6.84 4.54
CA GLN A 113 1.57 5.67 5.23
C GLN A 113 1.85 6.00 6.71
N PHE A 114 1.50 5.09 7.61
CA PHE A 114 2.00 5.08 8.98
C PHE A 114 3.22 4.16 9.07
N ASN A 115 4.32 4.68 9.61
CA ASN A 115 5.54 3.90 9.81
C ASN A 115 6.26 4.31 11.09
N SER A 116 7.41 3.69 11.34
CA SER A 116 8.29 4.05 12.44
C SER A 116 9.60 4.64 11.90
N ASP A 117 10.17 5.59 12.64
CA ASP A 117 11.55 6.01 12.44
C ASP A 117 12.55 4.95 12.97
N PRO A 118 13.87 5.12 12.75
CA PRO A 118 14.88 4.15 13.20
C PRO A 118 14.96 3.94 14.72
N VAL A 119 14.40 4.84 15.53
CA VAL A 119 14.36 4.71 16.99
C VAL A 119 13.00 4.22 17.50
N GLY A 120 12.09 3.83 16.59
CA GLY A 120 10.80 3.23 16.90
C GLY A 120 9.67 4.23 17.15
N MET A 121 9.83 5.52 16.80
CA MET A 121 8.78 6.52 16.97
C MET A 121 7.84 6.54 15.77
N ALA A 122 6.54 6.69 16.04
CA ALA A 122 5.50 6.72 15.03
C ALA A 122 5.57 7.99 14.18
N ASN A 123 5.52 7.80 12.86
CA ASN A 123 5.47 8.83 11.85
C ASN A 123 4.29 8.61 10.92
N PHE A 124 3.67 9.71 10.48
CA PHE A 124 2.63 9.72 9.48
C PHE A 124 3.13 10.46 8.23
N ASN A 125 3.30 9.73 7.14
CA ASN A 125 3.86 10.26 5.90
C ASN A 125 2.78 10.44 4.85
N ILE A 126 2.85 11.56 4.13
CA ILE A 126 2.07 11.79 2.91
C ILE A 126 3.02 12.11 1.78
N ARG A 127 2.79 11.50 0.62
CA ARG A 127 3.43 11.90 -0.62
C ARG A 127 2.40 12.33 -1.64
N THR A 128 2.67 13.48 -2.26
CA THR A 128 1.82 14.09 -3.29
C THR A 128 2.57 14.14 -4.62
N LYS A 129 1.88 14.57 -5.68
CA LYS A 129 2.43 14.72 -7.05
C LYS A 129 3.00 13.41 -7.61
N GLN A 130 2.43 12.27 -7.21
CA GLN A 130 2.69 11.00 -7.87
C GLN A 130 2.08 11.00 -9.26
N SER A 131 2.58 10.10 -10.10
CA SER A 131 2.03 9.92 -11.43
C SER A 131 0.59 9.41 -11.36
N ASN A 132 -0.33 10.07 -12.06
CA ASN A 132 -1.73 9.66 -12.14
C ASN A 132 -1.95 8.45 -13.07
N ASP A 133 -0.91 7.93 -13.70
CA ASP A 133 -0.95 6.72 -14.54
C ASP A 133 -0.66 5.43 -13.76
N GLN A 134 -0.43 5.50 -12.44
CA GLN A 134 -0.04 4.34 -11.64
C GLN A 134 -1.11 3.94 -10.62
N PHE A 135 -1.35 2.63 -10.52
CA PHE A 135 -2.19 2.02 -9.50
C PHE A 135 -1.37 1.01 -8.72
N MET A 136 -1.34 1.14 -7.40
CA MET A 136 -0.51 0.27 -6.56
C MET A 136 -1.26 -0.99 -6.16
N ILE A 137 -0.63 -2.14 -6.40
CA ILE A 137 -1.11 -3.45 -5.96
C ILE A 137 -0.41 -3.90 -4.68
N ASN A 138 -1.08 -4.74 -3.88
CA ASN A 138 -0.54 -5.31 -2.66
C ASN A 138 0.36 -6.53 -2.95
N SER A 139 -0.05 -7.38 -3.89
CA SER A 139 0.71 -8.57 -4.30
C SER A 139 0.43 -8.98 -5.74
N VAL A 140 1.39 -9.69 -6.34
CA VAL A 140 1.28 -10.34 -7.64
C VAL A 140 2.04 -11.68 -7.58
N ASN A 141 1.37 -12.80 -7.79
CA ASN A 141 1.97 -14.12 -7.64
C ASN A 141 1.56 -15.04 -8.78
N LEU A 142 2.48 -15.92 -9.19
CA LEU A 142 2.11 -17.07 -10.00
C LEU A 142 1.71 -18.25 -9.10
N THR A 143 0.67 -18.96 -9.51
CA THR A 143 0.31 -20.28 -9.01
C THR A 143 0.45 -21.26 -10.17
N PRO A 144 0.30 -22.59 -9.97
CA PRO A 144 0.42 -23.55 -11.06
C PRO A 144 -0.51 -23.27 -12.25
N GLU A 145 -1.64 -22.60 -12.02
CA GLU A 145 -2.67 -22.37 -13.03
C GLU A 145 -2.99 -20.90 -13.29
N ASN A 146 -2.69 -19.99 -12.34
CA ASN A 146 -3.12 -18.60 -12.42
C ASN A 146 -2.02 -17.59 -12.07
N LEU A 147 -2.16 -16.38 -12.59
CA LEU A 147 -1.54 -15.17 -12.08
C LEU A 147 -2.55 -14.49 -11.15
N GLU A 148 -2.23 -14.43 -9.87
CA GLU A 148 -3.06 -13.84 -8.82
C GLU A 148 -2.55 -12.45 -8.47
N ILE A 149 -3.44 -11.46 -8.50
CA ILE A 149 -3.14 -10.08 -8.13
C ILE A 149 -4.11 -9.62 -7.06
N THR A 150 -3.60 -8.96 -6.02
CA THR A 150 -4.42 -8.33 -4.99
C THR A 150 -4.15 -6.83 -4.89
N GLY A 151 -5.19 -6.06 -4.59
CA GLY A 151 -5.09 -4.61 -4.44
C GLY A 151 -6.24 -4.06 -3.60
N TYR A 152 -6.18 -2.77 -3.25
CA TYR A 152 -7.30 -2.11 -2.58
C TYR A 152 -8.44 -1.79 -3.55
N ASN A 153 -9.69 -1.93 -3.10
CA ASN A 153 -10.88 -1.53 -3.87
C ASN A 153 -11.44 -0.16 -3.47
N LYS A 154 -10.60 0.66 -2.84
CA LYS A 154 -10.94 2.01 -2.39
C LYS A 154 -9.80 2.98 -2.59
N ILE A 155 -10.14 4.24 -2.84
CA ILE A 155 -9.24 5.39 -2.78
C ILE A 155 -9.78 6.32 -1.70
N ASN A 156 -8.97 6.60 -0.67
CA ASN A 156 -9.36 7.36 0.54
C ASN A 156 -10.72 6.94 1.14
N GLY A 157 -10.99 5.64 1.16
CA GLY A 157 -12.24 5.08 1.68
C GLY A 157 -13.44 5.13 0.74
N THR A 158 -13.36 5.83 -0.39
CA THR A 158 -14.35 5.79 -1.48
C THR A 158 -14.15 4.52 -2.30
N ASN A 159 -15.20 3.72 -2.48
CA ASN A 159 -15.13 2.52 -3.32
C ASN A 159 -14.92 2.89 -4.79
N ILE A 160 -13.99 2.21 -5.45
CA ILE A 160 -13.88 2.22 -6.91
C ILE A 160 -14.78 1.13 -7.50
N LYS A 161 -15.54 1.47 -8.55
CA LYS A 161 -16.56 0.61 -9.16
C LYS A 161 -16.04 0.00 -10.45
N ASN A 162 -16.73 -1.04 -10.95
CA ASN A 162 -16.48 -1.66 -12.25
C ASN A 162 -15.01 -1.98 -12.53
N GLN A 163 -14.30 -2.45 -11.50
CA GLN A 163 -12.88 -2.72 -11.58
C GLN A 163 -12.59 -3.92 -12.48
N ARG A 164 -11.59 -3.78 -13.36
CA ARG A 164 -11.13 -4.81 -14.31
C ARG A 164 -9.62 -4.74 -14.43
N VAL A 165 -8.98 -5.90 -14.57
CA VAL A 165 -7.54 -5.98 -14.84
C VAL A 165 -7.34 -6.24 -16.31
N ILE A 166 -6.47 -5.44 -16.93
CA ILE A 166 -6.19 -5.49 -18.36
C ILE A 166 -4.74 -5.94 -18.54
N LEU A 167 -4.55 -7.04 -19.25
CA LEU A 167 -3.23 -7.51 -19.69
C LEU A 167 -2.99 -7.02 -21.12
N LYS A 168 -2.00 -6.13 -21.30
CA LYS A 168 -1.66 -5.54 -22.60
C LYS A 168 -0.32 -6.06 -23.09
N SER A 169 -0.30 -6.68 -24.27
CA SER A 169 0.94 -7.19 -24.87
C SER A 169 1.83 -6.05 -25.38
N GLU A 170 3.13 -6.14 -25.11
CA GLU A 170 4.17 -5.30 -25.70
C GLU A 170 4.40 -5.79 -27.14
N GLY A 171 4.17 -4.93 -28.12
CA GLY A 171 4.39 -5.25 -29.54
C GLY A 171 3.19 -5.84 -30.29
N SER A 172 2.06 -6.09 -29.62
CA SER A 172 0.78 -6.36 -30.28
C SER A 172 -0.33 -5.48 -29.71
N ASN A 173 -1.42 -5.26 -30.46
CA ASN A 173 -2.60 -4.57 -29.96
C ASN A 173 -3.51 -5.49 -29.10
N THR A 174 -3.00 -6.65 -28.67
CA THR A 174 -3.76 -7.62 -27.88
C THR A 174 -3.99 -7.07 -26.47
N LYS A 175 -5.27 -7.03 -26.07
CA LYS A 175 -5.70 -6.68 -24.72
C LYS A 175 -6.62 -7.76 -24.22
N LEU A 176 -6.30 -8.33 -23.06
CA LEU A 176 -7.16 -9.28 -22.38
C LEU A 176 -7.71 -8.61 -21.13
N ASP A 177 -9.00 -8.79 -20.90
CA ASP A 177 -9.74 -8.14 -19.83
C ASP A 177 -10.27 -9.20 -18.86
N PHE A 178 -9.90 -9.06 -17.61
CA PHE A 178 -10.26 -9.96 -16.52
C PHE A 178 -11.08 -9.20 -15.48
N LYS A 179 -12.28 -9.72 -15.21
CA LYS A 179 -13.10 -9.21 -14.12
C LYS A 179 -12.46 -9.58 -12.79
N ILE A 180 -12.56 -8.67 -11.83
CA ILE A 180 -12.21 -8.93 -10.45
C ILE A 180 -13.22 -9.93 -9.86
N THR A 181 -12.70 -11.05 -9.37
CA THR A 181 -13.47 -12.16 -8.78
C THR A 181 -13.00 -12.33 -7.34
N ASP A 182 -13.96 -12.35 -6.43
CA ASP A 182 -13.79 -12.58 -4.99
C ASP A 182 -13.14 -11.42 -4.20
N LYS A 183 -13.81 -11.07 -3.10
CA LYS A 183 -13.28 -10.17 -2.07
C LYS A 183 -12.65 -11.06 -1.00
N LEU A 184 -11.33 -11.23 -1.05
CA LEU A 184 -10.58 -11.95 -0.02
C LEU A 184 -10.82 -11.33 1.37
N PHE A 185 -10.82 -10.00 1.44
CA PHE A 185 -11.12 -9.22 2.64
C PHE A 185 -11.91 -7.95 2.31
N ALA A 186 -12.66 -7.43 3.29
CA ALA A 186 -13.37 -6.17 3.12
C ALA A 186 -12.37 -5.02 2.83
N GLY A 187 -12.51 -4.37 1.68
CA GLY A 187 -11.59 -3.30 1.25
C GLY A 187 -10.53 -3.72 0.24
N MET A 188 -10.46 -5.01 -0.11
CA MET A 188 -9.53 -5.53 -1.11
C MET A 188 -10.26 -6.17 -2.30
N PHE A 189 -9.55 -6.24 -3.41
CA PHE A 189 -9.91 -7.02 -4.58
C PHE A 189 -8.88 -8.13 -4.82
N THR A 190 -9.33 -9.17 -5.53
CA THR A 190 -8.46 -10.18 -6.12
C THR A 190 -8.85 -10.38 -7.58
N VAL A 191 -7.86 -10.62 -8.43
CA VAL A 191 -8.08 -11.16 -9.77
C VAL A 191 -7.22 -12.40 -9.95
N SER A 192 -7.78 -13.38 -10.63
CA SER A 192 -7.09 -14.60 -11.05
C SER A 192 -7.09 -14.63 -12.57
N ILE A 193 -5.92 -14.54 -13.18
CA ILE A 193 -5.73 -14.59 -14.62
C ILE A 193 -5.21 -15.98 -14.98
N PRO A 194 -5.97 -16.81 -15.72
CA PRO A 194 -5.50 -18.12 -16.13
C PRO A 194 -4.20 -18.00 -16.94
N LEU A 195 -3.18 -18.77 -16.56
CA LEU A 195 -1.89 -18.73 -17.27
C LEU A 195 -2.02 -19.23 -18.72
N THR A 196 -3.06 -20.01 -19.02
CA THR A 196 -3.40 -20.43 -20.39
C THR A 196 -3.80 -19.27 -21.29
N ASP A 197 -4.33 -18.19 -20.72
CA ASP A 197 -4.82 -17.03 -21.47
C ASP A 197 -3.68 -16.05 -21.80
N ILE A 198 -2.52 -16.17 -21.13
CA ILE A 198 -1.35 -15.33 -21.41
C ILE A 198 -0.86 -15.64 -22.84
N PRO A 199 -0.74 -14.62 -23.73
CA PRO A 199 -0.30 -14.84 -25.10
C PRO A 199 1.10 -15.45 -25.16
N GLN A 200 1.30 -16.39 -26.07
CA GLN A 200 2.59 -17.06 -26.25
C GLN A 200 3.66 -16.12 -26.82
N ASN A 201 4.91 -16.33 -26.42
CA ASN A 201 6.10 -15.57 -26.78
C ASN A 201 5.90 -14.06 -26.63
N SER A 202 5.29 -13.65 -25.51
CA SER A 202 4.87 -12.28 -25.28
C SER A 202 5.43 -11.72 -23.98
N ALA A 203 5.61 -10.40 -23.96
CA ALA A 203 5.74 -9.63 -22.73
C ALA A 203 4.46 -8.82 -22.58
N CYS A 204 3.82 -8.86 -21.42
CA CYS A 204 2.57 -8.16 -21.17
C CYS A 204 2.68 -7.26 -19.94
N GLN A 205 2.11 -6.06 -20.03
CA GLN A 205 1.97 -5.12 -18.93
C GLN A 205 0.58 -5.25 -18.28
N LEU A 206 0.54 -5.05 -16.97
CA LEU A 206 -0.69 -5.04 -16.18
C LEU A 206 -1.24 -3.62 -16.04
N TYR A 207 -2.53 -3.47 -16.27
CA TYR A 207 -3.30 -2.26 -16.07
C TYR A 207 -4.55 -2.58 -15.25
N ILE A 208 -5.09 -1.59 -14.56
CA ILE A 208 -6.43 -1.62 -13.98
C ILE A 208 -7.30 -0.58 -14.67
N ASN A 209 -8.55 -0.94 -14.92
CA ASN A 209 -9.60 -0.02 -15.31
C ASN A 209 -10.69 -0.01 -14.25
N TYR A 210 -11.19 1.16 -13.87
CA TYR A 210 -12.24 1.29 -12.87
C TYR A 210 -12.99 2.63 -13.03
N GLU A 211 -14.09 2.77 -12.30
CA GLU A 211 -14.85 4.01 -12.18
C GLU A 211 -14.64 4.67 -10.80
N LEU A 212 -14.29 5.95 -10.81
CA LEU A 212 -14.21 6.82 -9.64
C LEU A 212 -14.89 8.14 -9.98
N ASP A 213 -15.81 8.61 -9.13
CA ASP A 213 -16.54 9.87 -9.34
C ASP A 213 -17.14 10.02 -10.76
N ASP A 214 -17.74 8.92 -11.24
CA ASP A 214 -18.37 8.77 -12.56
C ASP A 214 -17.41 8.94 -13.76
N GLN A 215 -16.09 8.88 -13.53
CA GLN A 215 -15.06 8.86 -14.57
C GLN A 215 -14.44 7.47 -14.69
N THR A 216 -14.26 7.01 -15.93
CA THR A 216 -13.48 5.81 -16.23
C THR A 216 -11.99 6.15 -16.22
N ILE A 217 -11.25 5.47 -15.34
CA ILE A 217 -9.82 5.65 -15.15
C ILE A 217 -9.12 4.36 -15.56
N GLU A 218 -8.02 4.49 -16.30
CA GLU A 218 -7.10 3.40 -16.60
C GLU A 218 -5.72 3.76 -16.07
N GLN A 219 -5.13 2.86 -15.27
CA GLN A 219 -3.82 3.06 -14.66
C GLN A 219 -2.98 1.78 -14.78
N ARG A 220 -1.68 1.93 -14.99
CA ARG A 220 -0.71 0.85 -14.99
C ARG A 220 -0.50 0.34 -13.57
N MET A 221 -0.53 -0.97 -13.39
CA MET A 221 -0.31 -1.57 -12.09
C MET A 221 1.18 -1.55 -11.72
N ILE A 222 1.49 -1.17 -10.48
CA ILE A 222 2.83 -1.16 -9.92
C ILE A 222 2.88 -1.91 -8.58
N SER A 223 3.99 -2.59 -8.31
CA SER A 223 4.27 -3.16 -6.98
C SER A 223 5.46 -2.45 -6.36
N VAL A 224 5.22 -1.68 -5.30
CA VAL A 224 6.30 -0.96 -4.60
C VAL A 224 7.19 -1.93 -3.82
N LYS A 225 6.61 -3.00 -3.28
CA LYS A 225 7.36 -4.03 -2.54
C LYS A 225 8.24 -4.85 -3.50
N SER A 226 9.28 -5.46 -2.94
CA SER A 226 10.05 -6.48 -3.67
C SER A 226 9.15 -7.67 -4.01
N LEU A 227 9.45 -8.37 -5.11
CA LEU A 227 8.86 -9.67 -5.41
C LEU A 227 9.52 -10.81 -4.60
N ALA A 228 10.49 -10.50 -3.72
CA ALA A 228 11.11 -11.49 -2.86
C ALA A 228 10.06 -12.19 -1.98
N GLY A 229 10.09 -13.52 -1.97
CA GLY A 229 9.09 -14.36 -1.29
C GLY A 229 7.80 -14.60 -2.09
N GLN A 230 7.67 -14.04 -3.29
CA GLN A 230 6.59 -14.33 -4.24
C GLN A 230 7.03 -15.41 -5.21
N VAL A 231 6.08 -16.20 -5.72
CA VAL A 231 6.35 -17.15 -6.81
C VAL A 231 6.34 -16.37 -8.12
N THR A 232 7.51 -16.21 -8.72
CA THR A 232 7.72 -15.34 -9.89
C THR A 232 7.96 -16.09 -11.18
N ASP A 233 8.06 -17.41 -11.14
CA ASP A 233 8.30 -18.27 -12.28
C ASP A 233 7.50 -19.57 -12.17
N VAL A 234 6.83 -19.98 -13.26
CA VAL A 234 6.07 -21.24 -13.35
C VAL A 234 6.27 -21.86 -14.72
N SER A 235 6.51 -23.17 -14.74
CA SER A 235 6.49 -23.99 -15.95
C SER A 235 5.07 -24.48 -16.26
N LEU A 236 4.64 -24.30 -17.50
CA LEU A 236 3.36 -24.77 -18.03
C LEU A 236 3.54 -25.99 -18.94
N PRO A 237 2.46 -26.76 -19.19
CA PRO A 237 2.46 -27.81 -20.20
C PRO A 237 2.91 -27.29 -21.58
N GLY A 238 3.63 -28.14 -22.33
CA GLY A 238 4.11 -27.80 -23.68
C GLY A 238 5.45 -27.04 -23.72
N GLN A 239 6.29 -27.16 -22.67
CA GLN A 239 7.58 -26.43 -22.56
C GLN A 239 7.38 -24.92 -22.63
N ARG A 240 6.39 -24.41 -21.92
CA ARG A 240 6.11 -22.98 -21.79
C ARG A 240 6.53 -22.53 -20.39
N GLU A 241 7.05 -21.33 -20.26
CA GLU A 241 7.42 -20.74 -18.98
C GLU A 241 6.79 -19.35 -18.88
N VAL A 242 6.21 -19.04 -17.72
CA VAL A 242 5.70 -17.71 -17.38
C VAL A 242 6.57 -17.13 -16.27
N MET A 243 6.98 -15.87 -16.41
CA MET A 243 7.80 -15.16 -15.45
C MET A 243 7.23 -13.77 -15.15
N LEU A 244 7.29 -13.38 -13.88
CA LEU A 244 7.02 -12.03 -13.41
C LEU A 244 8.33 -11.25 -13.28
N GLU A 245 8.40 -10.09 -13.93
CA GLU A 245 9.53 -9.17 -13.83
C GLU A 245 9.04 -7.83 -13.29
N LYS A 246 9.71 -7.34 -12.24
CA LYS A 246 9.52 -5.97 -11.75
C LYS A 246 10.55 -5.05 -12.42
N ARG A 247 10.08 -4.02 -13.12
CA ARG A 247 10.94 -2.99 -13.73
C ARG A 247 11.35 -1.93 -12.71
N PHE A 248 12.33 -1.10 -13.08
CA PHE A 248 12.85 0.01 -12.25
C PHE A 248 11.77 1.03 -11.85
N ASP A 249 10.73 1.19 -12.68
CA ASP A 249 9.59 2.07 -12.40
C ASP A 249 8.49 1.40 -11.55
N ASN A 250 8.79 0.23 -10.98
CA ASN A 250 7.90 -0.64 -10.21
C ASN A 250 6.75 -1.27 -11.02
N SER A 251 6.70 -1.09 -12.34
CA SER A 251 5.73 -1.81 -13.18
C SER A 251 6.05 -3.30 -13.23
N ILE A 252 5.00 -4.11 -13.40
CA ILE A 252 5.10 -5.56 -13.48
C ILE A 252 4.88 -6.00 -14.92
N ILE A 253 5.81 -6.81 -15.41
CA ILE A 253 5.74 -7.49 -16.70
C ILE A 253 5.48 -8.96 -16.46
N VAL A 254 4.50 -9.49 -17.18
CA VAL A 254 4.21 -10.91 -17.29
C VAL A 254 4.81 -11.37 -18.61
N ARG A 255 5.89 -12.16 -18.57
CA ARG A 255 6.50 -12.72 -19.78
C ARG A 255 6.11 -14.17 -19.92
N GLU A 256 5.80 -14.56 -21.14
CA GLU A 256 5.69 -15.96 -21.54
C GLU A 256 6.71 -16.22 -22.64
N PHE A 257 7.44 -17.33 -22.52
CA PHE A 257 8.46 -17.75 -23.45
C PHE A 257 8.59 -19.28 -23.47
N PRO A 258 9.25 -19.86 -24.49
CA PRO A 258 9.45 -21.30 -24.52
C PRO A 258 10.49 -21.66 -23.45
N GLY A 259 10.11 -22.56 -22.56
CA GLY A 259 10.97 -23.09 -21.52
C GLY A 259 12.08 -23.97 -22.10
N ALA A 260 13.10 -24.23 -21.28
CA ALA A 260 14.22 -25.06 -21.71
C ALA A 260 13.75 -26.49 -22.02
N SER A 261 14.08 -26.98 -23.22
CA SER A 261 13.86 -28.37 -23.60
C SER A 261 14.65 -29.33 -22.70
N LEU A 262 14.22 -30.58 -22.58
CA LEU A 262 14.92 -31.61 -21.79
C LEU A 262 16.41 -31.74 -22.18
N GLY A 263 16.72 -31.62 -23.48
CA GLY A 263 18.10 -31.63 -23.97
C GLY A 263 18.91 -30.41 -23.52
N GLN A 264 18.29 -29.24 -23.41
CA GLN A 264 18.93 -28.02 -22.90
C GLN A 264 19.12 -28.04 -21.38
N LYS A 265 18.17 -28.62 -20.62
CA LYS A 265 18.30 -28.79 -19.16
C LYS A 265 19.45 -29.72 -18.78
N LEU A 266 19.77 -30.71 -19.62
CA LEU A 266 20.90 -31.63 -19.43
C LEU A 266 22.27 -31.00 -19.75
N LEU A 267 22.28 -29.88 -20.50
CA LEU A 267 23.49 -29.19 -20.94
C LEU A 267 23.80 -27.93 -20.10
N GLN A 268 22.89 -27.49 -19.23
CA GLN A 268 23.19 -26.41 -18.29
C GLN A 268 24.04 -26.97 -17.13
N PRO A 269 25.31 -26.51 -16.96
CA PRO A 269 26.04 -26.81 -15.73
C PRO A 269 25.29 -26.16 -14.56
N ALA A 270 25.24 -26.86 -13.43
CA ALA A 270 24.64 -26.34 -12.21
C ALA A 270 25.38 -25.06 -11.76
N VAL A 271 24.89 -23.90 -12.20
CA VAL A 271 25.31 -22.61 -11.67
C VAL A 271 24.64 -22.50 -10.30
N LYS A 272 25.36 -22.92 -9.26
CA LYS A 272 25.13 -22.42 -7.90
C LYS A 272 25.31 -20.91 -7.95
N LEU A 273 24.22 -20.16 -8.01
CA LEU A 273 24.22 -18.78 -7.58
C LEU A 273 24.51 -18.80 -6.08
N ILE A 274 25.74 -18.44 -5.73
CA ILE A 274 26.08 -17.97 -4.40
C ILE A 274 25.37 -16.61 -4.27
N MET A 275 24.29 -16.57 -3.49
CA MET A 275 23.87 -15.37 -2.78
C MET A 275 24.49 -15.40 -1.38
#